data_AF-A0A4S8K384-F1
#
_entry.id   AF-A0A4S8K384-F1
#
_cell.length_a   1.000
_cell.length_b   1.000
_cell.length_c   1.000
_cell.angle_alpha   90.00
_cell.angle_beta   90.00
_cell.angle_gamma   90.00
#
_symmetry.space_group_name_H-M   'P 1'
#
loop_
_entity.id
_entity.type
_entity.pdbx_description
1 polymer ?
#
loop_
_entity_poly.entity_id
_entity_poly.type
_entity_poly.pdbx_seq_one_letter_code
_entity_poly.pdbx_strand_id
1 'polypeptide(L)'
;MYAFLCHCYVVCSCTTPVDASSGAHSTTFNFKNNCPDPVWPASLANSDKGALSQTGFQLDSGASFSLDAPPAWGGRLWARQRCSTDSSGRFSCLSGDCGTGQVACNGAGGAPPTTLVEFTLQGDGGKDFYDVSCVDGFNVPVSVVPSGGSNCDSTSCRTNINARCPAELQMVAPDGSVVGEQKAYNTLAV
;
A
#
# COMPACT_ATOMS: atom_id res chain seq x y z
N MET A 1 12.86 -23.11 -3.88
CA MET A 1 12.69 -22.83 -2.44
C MET A 1 12.83 -21.32 -2.16
N TYR A 2 12.13 -20.44 -2.91
CA TYR A 2 12.34 -18.97 -2.87
C TYR A 2 11.03 -18.14 -2.95
N ALA A 3 9.89 -18.68 -2.51
CA ALA A 3 8.59 -18.01 -2.67
C ALA A 3 8.17 -17.09 -1.50
N PHE A 4 9.05 -16.86 -0.50
CA PHE A 4 8.71 -16.14 0.75
C PHE A 4 9.48 -14.82 0.99
N LEU A 5 10.30 -14.35 0.04
CA LEU A 5 11.25 -13.28 0.33
C LEU A 5 10.73 -11.84 0.17
N CYS A 6 9.58 -11.60 -0.47
CA CYS A 6 9.01 -10.25 -0.54
C CYS A 6 7.65 -10.22 0.13
N HIS A 7 7.59 -9.60 1.32
CA HIS A 7 6.33 -9.41 2.04
C HIS A 7 6.39 -8.11 2.83
N CYS A 8 5.64 -7.10 2.41
CA CYS A 8 5.53 -5.85 3.15
C CYS A 8 4.42 -5.96 4.19
N TYR A 9 4.53 -5.20 5.27
CA TYR A 9 3.41 -5.06 6.19
C TYR A 9 3.27 -3.63 6.70
N VAL A 10 2.03 -3.28 7.00
CA VAL A 10 1.65 -2.05 7.70
C VAL A 10 1.17 -2.47 9.08
N VAL A 11 1.88 -2.04 10.12
CA VAL A 11 1.41 -2.17 11.51
C VAL A 11 0.64 -0.91 11.86
N CYS A 12 -0.60 -1.03 12.31
CA CYS A 12 -1.43 0.09 12.75
C CYS A 12 -1.90 -0.12 14.19
N SER A 13 -1.88 0.93 15.00
CA SER A 13 -2.39 0.83 16.37
C SER A 13 -3.92 0.72 16.34
N CYS A 14 -4.48 -0.37 16.84
CA CYS A 14 -5.93 -0.49 17.03
C CYS A 14 -6.31 0.23 18.32
N THR A 15 -7.13 1.27 18.21
CA THR A 15 -7.61 1.99 19.40
C THR A 15 -8.87 1.33 19.95
N THR A 16 -8.92 1.07 21.26
CA THR A 16 -10.18 0.74 21.93
C THR A 16 -11.03 2.00 22.06
N PRO A 17 -12.37 1.90 21.96
CA PRO A 17 -13.23 2.98 22.39
C PRO A 17 -13.06 3.17 23.90
N VAL A 18 -12.34 4.23 24.32
CA VAL A 18 -12.26 4.67 25.71
C VAL A 18 -12.58 6.16 25.77
N ASP A 19 -13.26 6.56 26.85
CA ASP A 19 -13.93 7.84 27.04
C ASP A 19 -13.13 9.06 26.57
N ALA A 20 -13.84 9.98 25.90
CA ALA A 20 -13.39 11.20 25.21
C ALA A 20 -12.71 12.27 26.09
N SER A 21 -11.75 11.90 26.95
CA SER A 21 -11.12 12.79 27.94
C SER A 21 -9.59 12.90 27.86
N SER A 22 -8.93 12.27 26.88
CA SER A 22 -7.46 12.38 26.75
C SER A 22 -6.98 12.48 25.30
N GLY A 23 -6.84 13.72 24.79
CA GLY A 23 -6.02 14.05 23.62
C GLY A 23 -6.51 13.51 22.27
N ALA A 24 -6.08 14.12 21.17
CA ALA A 24 -6.41 13.63 19.83
C ALA A 24 -5.81 12.23 19.62
N HIS A 25 -6.66 11.23 19.43
CA HIS A 25 -6.24 9.87 19.09
C HIS A 25 -5.73 9.82 17.65
N SER A 26 -4.42 9.88 17.44
CA SER A 26 -3.79 9.60 16.15
C SER A 26 -3.47 8.11 16.03
N THR A 27 -3.72 7.53 14.85
CA THR A 27 -3.26 6.17 14.53
C THR A 27 -1.90 6.29 13.85
N THR A 28 -0.90 5.54 14.33
CA THR A 28 0.41 5.50 13.67
C THR A 28 0.47 4.30 12.74
N PHE A 29 0.71 4.57 11.45
CA PHE A 29 1.06 3.56 10.46
C PHE A 29 2.56 3.32 10.47
N ASN A 30 2.98 2.10 10.80
CA ASN A 30 4.35 1.64 10.73
C ASN A 30 4.52 0.74 9.50
N PHE A 31 5.18 1.27 8.49
CA PHE A 31 5.53 0.57 7.26
C PHE A 31 6.80 -0.23 7.48
N LYS A 32 6.80 -1.50 7.05
CA LYS A 32 8.00 -2.35 6.97
C LYS A 32 8.13 -2.93 5.57
N ASN A 33 9.32 -2.78 5.01
CA ASN A 33 9.73 -3.52 3.82
C ASN A 33 10.56 -4.74 4.23
N ASN A 34 10.05 -5.97 4.04
CA ASN A 34 10.87 -7.19 4.11
C ASN A 34 11.19 -7.76 2.72
N CYS A 35 10.91 -7.03 1.64
CA CYS A 35 11.35 -7.41 0.30
C CYS A 35 12.87 -7.20 0.13
N PRO A 36 13.52 -7.98 -0.75
CA PRO A 36 14.95 -7.83 -1.02
C PRO A 36 15.26 -6.52 -1.74
N ASP A 37 14.29 -5.97 -2.48
CA ASP A 37 14.41 -4.73 -3.23
C ASP A 37 13.74 -3.56 -2.48
N PRO A 38 14.19 -2.31 -2.72
CA PRO A 38 13.49 -1.13 -2.23
C PRO A 38 12.08 -1.05 -2.82
N VAL A 39 11.16 -0.57 -2.00
CA VAL A 39 9.79 -0.21 -2.41
C VAL A 39 9.56 1.26 -2.13
N TRP A 40 8.58 1.86 -2.79
CA TRP A 40 8.20 3.25 -2.56
C TRP A 40 6.75 3.32 -2.13
N PRO A 41 6.44 3.20 -0.83
CA PRO A 41 5.08 3.36 -0.34
C PRO A 41 4.50 4.71 -0.74
N ALA A 42 3.19 4.75 -0.90
CA ALA A 42 2.44 5.92 -1.28
C ALA A 42 1.05 5.90 -0.63
N SER A 43 0.46 7.09 -0.48
CA SER A 43 -0.84 7.26 0.16
C SER A 43 -1.73 8.22 -0.62
N LEU A 44 -3.03 7.92 -0.62
CA LEU A 44 -4.07 8.83 -1.09
C LEU A 44 -5.18 8.87 -0.04
N ALA A 45 -5.46 10.06 0.47
CA ALA A 45 -6.61 10.29 1.34
C ALA A 45 -7.92 10.32 0.54
N ASN A 46 -9.03 9.95 1.17
CA ASN A 46 -10.36 10.14 0.59
C ASN A 46 -10.66 11.63 0.38
N SER A 47 -11.62 11.95 -0.50
CA SER A 47 -11.89 13.33 -0.92
C SER A 47 -12.25 14.31 0.21
N ASP A 48 -12.77 13.79 1.33
CA ASP A 48 -13.14 14.56 2.51
C ASP A 48 -12.05 14.59 3.60
N LYS A 49 -10.88 13.97 3.34
CA LYS A 49 -9.78 13.81 4.31
C LYS A 49 -8.53 14.55 3.86
N GLY A 50 -7.74 15.00 4.84
CA GLY A 50 -6.42 15.56 4.59
C GLY A 50 -5.40 14.50 4.19
N ALA A 51 -4.43 14.88 3.36
CA ALA A 51 -3.28 14.03 3.05
C ALA A 51 -2.45 13.75 4.32
N LEU A 52 -1.79 12.58 4.36
CA LEU A 52 -0.74 12.31 5.34
C LEU A 52 0.44 13.27 5.11
N SER A 53 1.30 13.42 6.14
CA SER A 53 2.48 14.32 6.07
C SER A 53 3.45 13.95 4.95
N GLN A 54 3.44 12.69 4.49
CA GLN A 54 4.10 12.24 3.26
C GLN A 54 3.15 11.41 2.42
N THR A 55 3.04 11.76 1.13
CA THR A 55 2.20 11.02 0.16
C THR A 55 2.98 9.99 -0.65
N GLY A 56 4.30 9.96 -0.50
CA GLY A 56 5.17 8.91 -1.03
C GLY A 56 6.60 9.07 -0.52
N PHE A 57 7.28 7.95 -0.31
CA PHE A 57 8.65 7.88 0.23
C PHE A 57 9.34 6.60 -0.22
N GLN A 58 10.67 6.55 -0.14
CA GLN A 58 11.46 5.33 -0.37
C GLN A 58 11.57 4.53 0.93
N LEU A 59 11.46 3.21 0.82
CA LEU A 59 11.64 2.29 1.93
C LEU A 59 12.55 1.13 1.49
N ASP A 60 13.82 1.18 1.90
CA ASP A 60 14.82 0.19 1.55
C ASP A 60 14.54 -1.19 2.15
N SER A 61 15.21 -2.22 1.65
CA SER A 61 15.09 -3.58 2.16
C SER A 61 15.40 -3.64 3.67
N GLY A 62 14.48 -4.23 4.44
CA GLY A 62 14.60 -4.32 5.88
C GLY A 62 14.35 -3.00 6.63
N ALA A 63 14.05 -1.90 5.95
CA ALA A 63 13.78 -0.62 6.60
C ALA A 63 12.34 -0.52 7.12
N SER A 64 12.16 0.35 8.13
CA SER A 64 10.86 0.73 8.67
C SER A 64 10.69 2.24 8.61
N PHE A 65 9.45 2.70 8.46
CA PHE A 65 9.10 4.12 8.50
C PHE A 65 7.71 4.30 9.11
N SER A 66 7.48 5.41 9.80
CA SER A 66 6.22 5.65 10.52
C SER A 66 5.57 6.95 10.07
N LEU A 67 4.24 6.93 9.91
CA LEU A 67 3.43 8.12 9.65
C LEU A 67 2.22 8.13 10.58
N ASP A 68 1.91 9.31 11.10
CA ASP A 68 0.70 9.51 11.88
C ASP A 68 -0.47 9.88 10.97
N ALA A 69 -1.59 9.20 11.16
CA ALA A 69 -2.87 9.51 10.56
C ALA A 69 -3.69 10.36 11.54
N PRO A 70 -4.33 11.44 11.05
CA PRO A 70 -5.22 12.23 11.88
C PRO A 70 -6.43 11.38 12.35
N PRO A 71 -7.14 11.82 13.41
CA PRO A 71 -8.38 11.18 13.83
C PRO A 71 -9.37 11.10 12.65
N ALA A 72 -10.14 10.00 12.60
CA ALA A 72 -11.12 9.73 11.56
C ALA A 72 -10.56 9.78 10.11
N TRP A 73 -9.26 9.51 9.93
CA TRP A 73 -8.66 9.46 8.60
C TRP A 73 -9.18 8.26 7.80
N GLY A 74 -9.36 8.46 6.51
CA GLY A 74 -9.72 7.42 5.55
C GLY A 74 -8.98 7.62 4.24
N GLY A 75 -8.55 6.52 3.65
CA GLY A 75 -7.75 6.54 2.44
C GLY A 75 -7.16 5.19 2.09
N ARG A 76 -6.31 5.19 1.08
CA ARG A 76 -5.62 4.02 0.56
C ARG A 76 -4.10 4.21 0.60
N LEU A 77 -3.42 3.12 0.89
CA LEU A 77 -1.97 2.97 0.85
C LEU A 77 -1.61 1.92 -0.19
N TRP A 78 -0.47 2.08 -0.86
CA TRP A 78 0.09 1.07 -1.76
C TRP A 78 1.60 1.15 -1.81
N ALA A 79 2.25 0.16 -2.41
CA ALA A 79 3.68 0.14 -2.63
C ALA A 79 3.99 0.21 -4.13
N ARG A 80 4.97 1.04 -4.50
CA ARG A 80 5.51 1.11 -5.85
C ARG A 80 6.82 0.34 -5.94
N GLN A 81 7.13 -0.22 -7.10
CA GLN A 81 8.33 -1.03 -7.32
C GLN A 81 9.06 -0.63 -8.61
N ARG A 82 10.35 -0.98 -8.63
CA ARG A 82 11.26 -0.75 -9.75
C ARG A 82 11.20 0.72 -10.21
N CYS A 83 11.34 1.62 -9.25
CA CYS A 83 11.31 3.05 -9.49
C CYS A 83 12.71 3.59 -9.79
N SER A 84 12.76 4.65 -10.59
CA SER A 84 13.99 5.35 -10.90
C SER A 84 13.71 6.81 -11.26
N THR A 85 14.75 7.64 -11.18
CA THR A 85 14.72 9.01 -11.68
C THR A 85 15.51 9.06 -12.98
N ASP A 86 14.90 9.55 -14.05
CA ASP A 86 15.58 9.68 -15.33
C ASP A 86 16.54 10.88 -15.36
N SER A 87 17.27 11.06 -16.48
CA SER A 87 18.22 12.15 -16.66
C SER A 87 17.58 13.55 -16.66
N SER A 88 16.26 13.65 -16.80
CA SER A 88 15.51 14.91 -16.70
C SER A 88 15.07 15.22 -15.26
N GLY A 89 15.35 14.33 -14.31
CA GLY A 89 14.91 14.46 -12.91
C GLY A 89 13.50 13.96 -12.67
N ARG A 90 12.88 13.29 -13.64
CA ARG A 90 11.52 12.76 -13.52
C ARG A 90 11.55 11.38 -12.87
N PHE A 91 10.87 11.23 -11.74
CA PHE A 91 10.69 9.97 -11.04
C PHE A 91 9.52 9.18 -11.64
N SER A 92 9.73 7.89 -11.90
CA SER A 92 8.68 6.98 -12.34
C SER A 92 8.91 5.57 -11.80
N CYS A 93 7.82 4.82 -11.68
CA CYS A 93 7.81 3.42 -11.25
C CYS A 93 7.24 2.51 -12.34
N LEU A 94 7.71 1.27 -12.39
CA LEU A 94 7.15 0.29 -13.32
C LEU A 94 5.75 -0.18 -12.90
N SER A 95 5.53 -0.35 -11.58
CA SER A 95 4.22 -0.72 -11.01
C SER A 95 3.78 0.27 -9.95
N GLY A 96 2.48 0.60 -9.90
CA GLY A 96 1.88 1.46 -8.89
C GLY A 96 2.21 2.96 -9.05
N ASP A 97 2.82 3.36 -10.17
CA ASP A 97 3.21 4.75 -10.40
C ASP A 97 2.03 5.72 -10.26
N CYS A 98 2.24 6.88 -9.64
CA CYS A 98 1.19 7.88 -9.45
C CYS A 98 1.28 9.04 -10.45
N GLY A 99 2.16 8.96 -11.45
CA GLY A 99 2.19 9.88 -12.59
C GLY A 99 2.67 11.30 -12.29
N THR A 100 3.07 11.60 -11.05
CA THR A 100 3.47 12.96 -10.63
C THR A 100 4.84 13.36 -11.12
N GLY A 101 5.68 12.41 -11.56
CA GLY A 101 7.09 12.66 -11.84
C GLY A 101 7.94 12.84 -10.58
N GLN A 102 7.38 12.59 -9.38
CA GLN A 102 8.00 12.81 -8.08
C GLN A 102 7.83 11.59 -7.18
N VAL A 103 8.67 11.49 -6.14
CA VAL A 103 8.48 10.47 -5.10
C VAL A 103 7.15 10.70 -4.37
N ALA A 104 6.77 11.94 -4.12
CA ALA A 104 5.47 12.27 -3.52
C ALA A 104 4.33 12.13 -4.54
N CYS A 105 3.20 11.53 -4.13
CA CYS A 105 2.03 11.34 -5.00
C CYS A 105 1.04 12.50 -4.96
N ASN A 106 1.12 13.42 -4.00
CA ASN A 106 0.44 14.72 -4.02
C ASN A 106 -1.08 14.66 -4.35
N GLY A 107 -1.79 13.64 -3.87
CA GLY A 107 -3.22 13.46 -4.14
C GLY A 107 -3.55 12.67 -5.42
N ALA A 108 -2.54 12.18 -6.15
CA ALA A 108 -2.72 11.23 -7.24
C ALA A 108 -2.76 9.79 -6.72
N GLY A 109 -3.58 8.95 -7.37
CA GLY A 109 -3.64 7.51 -7.12
C GLY A 109 -2.62 6.72 -7.94
N GLY A 110 -2.25 5.53 -7.46
CA GLY A 110 -1.39 4.61 -8.20
C GLY A 110 -2.09 3.98 -9.42
N ALA A 111 -1.36 3.86 -10.53
CA ALA A 111 -1.81 3.16 -11.72
C ALA A 111 -1.83 1.63 -11.46
N PRO A 112 -2.94 0.93 -11.79
CA PRO A 112 -2.99 -0.53 -11.76
C PRO A 112 -1.93 -1.20 -12.64
N PRO A 113 -1.45 -2.41 -12.30
CA PRO A 113 -1.88 -3.21 -11.16
C PRO A 113 -1.27 -2.73 -9.83
N THR A 114 -2.11 -2.67 -8.79
CA THR A 114 -1.67 -2.27 -7.45
C THR A 114 -2.45 -2.99 -6.37
N THR A 115 -1.73 -3.64 -5.45
CA THR A 115 -2.31 -4.09 -4.19
C THR A 115 -2.59 -2.86 -3.33
N LEU A 116 -3.84 -2.70 -2.91
CA LEU A 116 -4.26 -1.58 -2.07
C LEU A 116 -4.46 -2.05 -0.64
N VAL A 117 -4.13 -1.16 0.30
CA VAL A 117 -4.54 -1.27 1.69
C VAL A 117 -5.45 -0.09 1.98
N GLU A 118 -6.68 -0.36 2.38
CA GLU A 118 -7.71 0.65 2.59
C GLU A 118 -7.98 0.78 4.08
N PHE A 119 -8.12 2.01 4.56
CA PHE A 119 -8.41 2.33 5.96
C PHE A 119 -9.59 3.30 6.05
N THR A 120 -10.44 3.09 7.05
CA THR A 120 -11.43 4.04 7.56
C THR A 120 -11.35 4.00 9.08
N LEU A 121 -10.65 4.97 9.67
CA LEU A 121 -10.49 5.08 11.11
C LEU A 121 -11.70 5.77 11.73
N GLN A 122 -12.07 5.37 12.95
CA GLN A 122 -13.22 5.92 13.69
C GLN A 122 -14.50 6.02 12.82
N GLY A 123 -14.78 4.97 12.04
CA GLY A 123 -15.95 4.86 11.19
C GLY A 123 -17.22 4.56 11.99
N ASP A 124 -18.04 3.65 11.48
CA ASP A 124 -19.30 3.27 12.13
C ASP A 124 -19.09 2.79 13.57
N GLY A 125 -19.84 3.38 14.51
CA GLY A 125 -19.71 3.11 15.94
C GLY A 125 -18.33 3.44 16.54
N GLY A 126 -17.54 4.31 15.88
CA GLY A 126 -16.19 4.67 16.31
C GLY A 126 -15.15 3.56 16.07
N LYS A 127 -15.46 2.56 15.24
CA LYS A 127 -14.57 1.44 14.92
C LYS A 127 -13.64 1.76 13.77
N ASP A 128 -12.44 1.20 13.82
CA ASP A 128 -11.50 1.22 12.71
C ASP A 128 -11.83 0.07 11.74
N PHE A 129 -11.89 0.38 10.44
CA PHE A 129 -12.06 -0.58 9.37
C PHE A 129 -10.83 -0.56 8.47
N TYR A 130 -10.35 -1.74 8.09
CA TYR A 130 -9.24 -1.87 7.17
C TYR A 130 -9.32 -3.17 6.39
N ASP A 131 -8.86 -3.14 5.15
CA ASP A 131 -8.78 -4.32 4.29
C ASP A 131 -7.58 -4.23 3.34
N VAL A 132 -7.23 -5.38 2.76
CA VAL A 132 -6.22 -5.47 1.70
C VAL A 132 -6.93 -5.93 0.45
N SER A 133 -6.97 -5.06 -0.56
CA SER A 133 -7.69 -5.28 -1.81
C SER A 133 -6.71 -5.59 -2.93
N CYS A 134 -6.99 -6.69 -3.62
CA CYS A 134 -6.32 -7.09 -4.87
C CYS A 134 -7.26 -6.91 -6.08
N VAL A 135 -8.37 -6.19 -5.90
CA VAL A 135 -9.34 -5.86 -6.96
C VAL A 135 -8.66 -5.03 -8.06
N ASP A 136 -7.73 -4.17 -7.70
CA ASP A 136 -6.97 -3.35 -8.64
C ASP A 136 -5.76 -4.04 -9.27
N GLY A 137 -5.68 -5.36 -9.15
CA GLY A 137 -4.53 -6.16 -9.55
C GLY A 137 -3.58 -6.35 -8.37
N PHE A 138 -2.46 -7.03 -8.64
CA PHE A 138 -1.47 -7.37 -7.62
C PHE A 138 -0.10 -6.87 -8.04
N ASN A 139 0.69 -6.33 -7.12
CA ASN A 139 2.10 -6.02 -7.40
C ASN A 139 3.00 -6.43 -6.22
N VAL A 140 2.69 -5.95 -5.01
CA VAL A 140 3.44 -6.25 -3.79
C VAL A 140 2.55 -7.05 -2.82
N PRO A 141 3.03 -8.18 -2.28
CA PRO A 141 2.35 -8.85 -1.17
C PRO A 141 2.36 -7.95 0.07
N VAL A 142 1.17 -7.61 0.60
CA VAL A 142 1.01 -6.73 1.77
C VAL A 142 0.13 -7.39 2.83
N SER A 143 0.41 -7.10 4.11
CA SER A 143 -0.48 -7.39 5.24
C SER A 143 -0.66 -6.19 6.15
N VAL A 144 -1.85 -6.09 6.75
CA VAL A 144 -2.10 -5.20 7.88
C VAL A 144 -2.04 -6.03 9.16
N VAL A 145 -1.20 -5.62 10.09
CA VAL A 145 -1.07 -6.25 11.41
C VAL A 145 -1.45 -5.22 12.47
N PRO A 146 -2.67 -5.27 13.02
CA PRO A 146 -3.05 -4.36 14.08
C PRO A 146 -2.20 -4.61 15.33
N SER A 147 -1.83 -3.54 16.03
CA SER A 147 -1.15 -3.58 17.33
C SER A 147 -2.00 -2.92 18.40
N GLY A 148 -2.19 -3.58 19.54
CA GLY A 148 -3.11 -3.10 20.58
C GLY A 148 -4.59 -3.25 20.21
N GLY A 149 -5.47 -2.80 21.10
CA GLY A 149 -6.92 -2.99 20.99
C GLY A 149 -7.38 -4.45 21.19
N SER A 150 -8.70 -4.66 21.20
CA SER A 150 -9.32 -5.99 21.29
C SER A 150 -10.16 -6.27 20.05
N ASN A 151 -10.09 -7.48 19.51
CA ASN A 151 -10.82 -7.94 18.31
C ASN A 151 -10.37 -7.29 16.98
N CYS A 152 -9.08 -7.02 16.83
CA CYS A 152 -8.50 -6.60 15.54
C CYS A 152 -7.72 -7.76 14.91
N ASP A 153 -8.22 -8.30 13.80
CA ASP A 153 -7.58 -9.39 13.08
C ASP A 153 -6.61 -8.88 12.01
N SER A 154 -5.50 -9.58 11.80
CA SER A 154 -4.63 -9.28 10.68
C SER A 154 -5.30 -9.64 9.36
N THR A 155 -5.19 -8.78 8.35
CA THR A 155 -5.67 -9.05 6.98
C THR A 155 -4.53 -8.98 5.99
N SER A 156 -4.63 -9.72 4.89
CA SER A 156 -3.54 -9.83 3.92
C SER A 156 -3.98 -10.36 2.57
N CYS A 157 -3.35 -9.86 1.50
CA CYS A 157 -3.36 -10.51 0.20
C CYS A 157 -1.99 -11.21 0.03
N ARG A 158 -1.89 -12.43 0.58
CA ARG A 158 -0.66 -13.24 0.70
C ARG A 158 -0.38 -14.13 -0.50
N THR A 159 -1.39 -14.42 -1.31
CA THR A 159 -1.18 -15.28 -2.47
C THR A 159 -0.28 -14.50 -3.42
N ASN A 160 0.92 -15.01 -3.68
CA ASN A 160 1.75 -14.58 -4.80
C ASN A 160 0.99 -14.94 -6.08
N ILE A 161 -0.02 -14.12 -6.39
CA ILE A 161 -0.93 -14.26 -7.52
C ILE A 161 -0.07 -14.26 -8.80
N ASN A 162 1.05 -13.51 -8.82
CA ASN A 162 2.08 -13.56 -9.88
C ASN A 162 2.62 -14.98 -10.19
N ALA A 163 2.71 -15.90 -9.21
CA ALA A 163 3.19 -17.28 -9.44
C ALA A 163 2.16 -18.21 -10.10
N ARG A 164 0.89 -17.80 -10.14
CA ARG A 164 -0.20 -18.46 -10.87
C ARG A 164 -0.88 -17.55 -11.89
N CYS A 165 -0.29 -16.38 -12.12
CA CYS A 165 -0.74 -15.40 -13.09
C CYS A 165 -0.71 -16.02 -14.50
N PRO A 166 -1.86 -16.14 -15.18
CA PRO A 166 -1.88 -16.40 -16.61
C PRO A 166 -0.95 -15.43 -17.32
N ALA A 167 -0.19 -15.90 -18.32
CA ALA A 167 0.80 -15.07 -19.01
C ALA A 167 0.19 -13.78 -19.57
N GLU A 168 -1.09 -13.82 -19.93
CA GLU A 168 -1.88 -12.72 -20.48
C GLU A 168 -2.16 -11.60 -19.46
N LEU A 169 -2.00 -11.87 -18.16
CA LEU A 169 -2.21 -10.91 -17.08
C LEU A 169 -0.90 -10.40 -16.47
N GLN A 170 0.26 -10.94 -16.87
CA GLN A 170 1.55 -10.57 -16.30
C GLN A 170 2.01 -9.19 -16.79
N MET A 171 2.44 -8.34 -15.85
CA MET A 171 3.26 -7.16 -16.14
C MET A 171 4.73 -7.54 -16.00
N VAL A 172 5.47 -7.50 -17.11
CA VAL A 172 6.86 -8.00 -17.19
C VAL A 172 7.82 -6.82 -17.29
N ALA A 173 8.84 -6.82 -16.43
CA ALA A 173 9.94 -5.86 -16.46
C ALA A 173 10.89 -6.15 -17.64
N PRO A 174 11.74 -5.17 -18.03
CA PRO A 174 12.74 -5.37 -19.08
C PRO A 174 13.72 -6.53 -18.83
N ASP A 175 13.93 -6.90 -17.56
CA ASP A 175 14.78 -8.03 -17.15
C ASP A 175 14.06 -9.39 -17.22
N GLY A 176 12.81 -9.42 -17.66
CA GLY A 176 11.98 -10.62 -17.77
C GLY A 176 11.27 -11.04 -16.47
N SER A 177 11.43 -10.29 -15.37
CA SER A 177 10.74 -10.57 -14.11
C SER A 177 9.29 -10.05 -14.11
N VAL A 178 8.37 -10.79 -13.49
CA VAL A 178 6.97 -10.34 -13.32
C VAL A 178 6.89 -9.39 -12.13
N VAL A 179 6.43 -8.17 -12.37
CA VAL A 179 6.33 -7.09 -11.37
C VAL A 179 4.89 -6.76 -10.97
N GLY A 180 3.92 -7.45 -11.56
CA GLY A 180 2.54 -7.37 -11.18
C GLY A 180 1.63 -8.20 -12.06
N GLU A 181 0.38 -8.28 -11.65
CA GLU A 181 -0.69 -9.01 -12.32
C GLU A 181 -1.89 -8.09 -12.51
N GLN A 182 -2.32 -7.97 -13.77
CA GLN A 182 -3.51 -7.24 -14.16
C GLN A 182 -4.78 -7.98 -13.69
N LYS A 183 -5.85 -7.22 -13.51
CA LYS A 183 -7.18 -7.76 -13.20
C LYS A 183 -7.66 -8.64 -14.35
N ALA A 184 -8.23 -9.81 -14.06
CA ALA A 184 -8.77 -10.73 -15.07
C ALA A 184 -9.92 -10.13 -15.93
N TYR A 185 -10.52 -9.01 -15.53
CA TYR A 185 -11.67 -8.41 -16.22
C TYR A 185 -11.32 -7.59 -17.47
N ASN A 186 -10.04 -7.36 -17.80
CA ASN A 186 -9.66 -6.52 -18.95
C ASN A 186 -8.95 -7.24 -20.11
N THR A 187 -8.87 -8.58 -20.14
CA THR A 187 -8.34 -9.31 -21.31
C THR A 187 -9.39 -9.55 -22.38
N LEU A 188 -10.09 -8.49 -22.79
CA LEU A 188 -10.80 -8.43 -24.07
C LEU A 188 -10.54 -7.06 -24.71
N ALA A 189 -9.36 -6.93 -25.31
CA ALA A 189 -9.20 -6.06 -26.46
C ALA A 189 -9.29 -6.97 -27.70
N VAL A 190 -10.41 -6.85 -28.42
CA VAL A 190 -10.50 -7.23 -29.85
C VAL A 190 -9.89 -6.11 -30.66
#